data_AF-A0A923HEN7-F1
#
_entry.id   AF-A0A923HEN7-F1
#
_cell.length_a   1.000
_cell.length_b   1.000
_cell.length_c   1.000
_cell.angle_alpha   90.00
_cell.angle_beta   90.00
_cell.angle_gamma   90.00
#
_symmetry.space_group_name_H-M   'P 1'
#
loop_
_entity.id
_entity.type
_entity.pdbx_description
1 polymer ?
#
loop_
_entity_poly.entity_id
_entity_poly.type
_entity_poly.pdbx_seq_one_letter_code
_entity_poly.pdbx_strand_id
1 'polypeptide(L)'
;MSTFQHSYLMIYPVPRLVSIALIPLLLISTATFAGELTGVVKDPNGKPLANAIVAATPEKPQMVDGHRVRHITHTDAEGHFKFNDLPGGSYGATATFPKLGSAFLGLLSVPETGTLDKQIFQLGTSASTFEGEIHAPSGLIPEGLIVAANRVSNDAGDTFYGEVHDSHFQISLAPGRYQLAVIAPDWSSLGKMVVVPSPKAKVDFAIFRERGSDPALAVELEKMAAADQDARMHWIQAQDQSHSEETKKVDTGNVARLREIIATKGWPGAELVGTAGAKAAWLIVQHEDGPLLEQCLPWLKAEAERGGLAWSTVALSIDRVLIVEGKKQRYGSQAEIKDGKVELQPVEDEAHLDERRAQVGLEPIAEYKAQLLKLYTPAATN
;
A
#
# COMPACT_ATOMS: atom_id res chain seq x y z
N MET A 1 -33.67 -19.13 -19.36
CA MET A 1 -32.21 -18.88 -19.33
C MET A 1 -32.03 -17.38 -19.32
N SER A 2 -32.01 -16.77 -18.13
CA SER A 2 -31.76 -15.34 -17.97
C SER A 2 -30.25 -15.16 -17.99
N THR A 3 -29.73 -14.52 -19.02
CA THR A 3 -28.36 -14.02 -19.06
C THR A 3 -28.22 -12.98 -17.96
N PHE A 4 -27.63 -13.37 -16.83
CA PHE A 4 -27.26 -12.45 -15.77
C PHE A 4 -26.21 -11.48 -16.32
N GLN A 5 -26.66 -10.28 -16.67
CA GLN A 5 -25.82 -9.19 -17.14
C GLN A 5 -25.21 -8.51 -15.90
N HIS A 6 -24.19 -9.14 -15.33
CA HIS A 6 -23.55 -8.68 -14.09
C HIS A 6 -22.50 -7.59 -14.36
N SER A 7 -22.97 -6.39 -14.73
CA SER A 7 -22.12 -5.19 -14.73
C SER A 7 -21.92 -4.70 -13.29
N TYR A 8 -21.08 -5.40 -12.51
CA TYR A 8 -20.73 -4.92 -11.17
C TYR A 8 -19.69 -3.81 -11.26
N LEU A 9 -19.97 -2.71 -10.55
CA LEU A 9 -19.03 -1.62 -10.35
C LEU A 9 -17.81 -2.12 -9.56
N MET A 10 -16.81 -2.66 -10.24
CA MET A 10 -15.55 -3.07 -9.62
C MET A 10 -14.37 -2.62 -10.46
N ILE A 11 -14.27 -1.30 -10.65
CA ILE A 11 -12.92 -0.74 -10.75
C ILE A 11 -12.47 -0.59 -9.33
N TYR A 12 -11.62 -1.52 -8.91
CA TYR A 12 -10.78 -1.23 -7.78
C TYR A 12 -9.88 -0.08 -8.23
N PRO A 13 -9.81 1.04 -7.52
CA PRO A 13 -8.64 1.87 -7.63
C PRO A 13 -7.49 0.97 -7.17
N VAL A 14 -6.90 0.23 -8.10
CA VAL A 14 -5.51 -0.15 -8.00
C VAL A 14 -4.85 1.22 -8.07
N PRO A 15 -4.37 1.82 -6.95
CA PRO A 15 -3.40 2.88 -7.13
C PRO A 15 -2.41 2.27 -8.10
N ARG A 16 -2.10 2.93 -9.22
CA ARG A 16 -0.98 2.49 -10.05
C ARG A 16 0.12 2.20 -9.04
N LEU A 17 0.38 0.91 -8.77
CA LEU A 17 1.73 0.48 -8.58
C LEU A 17 2.28 1.01 -9.87
N VAL A 18 3.03 2.10 -9.75
CA VAL A 18 3.98 2.43 -10.78
C VAL A 18 4.82 1.16 -10.82
N SER A 19 4.40 0.19 -11.63
CA SER A 19 5.30 -0.77 -12.21
C SER A 19 6.28 0.13 -12.88
N ILE A 20 7.42 0.25 -12.23
CA ILE A 20 8.56 0.97 -12.72
C ILE A 20 8.85 0.25 -14.03
N ALA A 21 8.33 0.82 -15.11
CA ALA A 21 8.80 0.49 -16.44
C ALA A 21 10.32 0.59 -16.35
N LEU A 22 11.01 -0.40 -16.90
CA LEU A 22 12.43 -0.30 -17.21
C LEU A 22 12.61 0.97 -18.05
N ILE A 23 12.90 2.08 -17.36
CA ILE A 23 13.44 3.29 -17.96
C ILE A 23 14.87 2.91 -18.33
N PRO A 24 15.32 3.17 -19.57
CA PRO A 24 16.68 2.84 -19.98
C PRO A 24 17.66 3.41 -18.96
N LEU A 25 18.57 2.54 -18.50
CA LEU A 25 19.66 2.86 -17.60
C LEU A 25 20.42 4.06 -18.19
N LEU A 26 20.07 5.27 -17.75
CA LEU A 26 20.86 6.43 -18.04
C LEU A 26 22.13 6.24 -17.21
N LEU A 27 23.25 5.98 -17.87
CA LEU A 27 24.57 6.05 -17.26
C LEU A 27 24.66 7.42 -16.57
N ILE A 28 24.54 7.42 -15.25
CA ILE A 28 24.76 8.60 -14.44
C ILE A 28 26.26 8.87 -14.53
N SER A 29 26.59 9.91 -15.30
CA SER A 29 27.88 10.58 -15.25
C SER A 29 28.24 10.83 -13.78
N THR A 30 29.49 10.53 -13.40
CA THR A 30 30.05 10.73 -12.07
C THR A 30 30.18 12.21 -11.73
N ALA A 31 29.05 12.89 -11.54
CA ALA A 31 28.99 14.19 -10.88
C ALA A 31 28.79 13.93 -9.39
N THR A 32 29.79 14.28 -8.57
CA THR A 32 29.71 14.28 -7.11
C THR A 32 28.70 15.34 -6.66
N PHE A 33 27.46 14.93 -6.42
CA PHE A 33 26.46 15.75 -5.75
C PHE A 33 26.60 15.53 -4.24
N ALA A 34 26.87 16.60 -3.49
CA ALA A 34 27.10 16.59 -2.04
C ALA A 34 26.26 17.69 -1.38
N GLY A 35 24.95 17.70 -1.68
CA GLY A 35 24.02 18.54 -0.94
C GLY A 35 23.98 18.04 0.50
N GLU A 36 24.30 18.91 1.44
CA GLU A 36 24.27 18.56 2.87
C GLU A 36 23.01 19.11 3.52
N LEU A 37 22.44 18.34 4.44
CA LEU A 37 21.33 18.77 5.29
C LEU A 37 21.72 18.52 6.74
N THR A 38 21.70 19.59 7.54
CA THR A 38 22.12 19.56 8.96
C THR A 38 21.13 20.26 9.86
N GLY A 39 21.13 19.85 11.12
CA GLY A 39 20.23 20.41 12.12
C GLY A 39 20.31 19.71 13.46
N VAL A 40 19.33 19.97 14.31
CA VAL A 40 19.21 19.41 15.66
C VAL A 40 17.79 18.89 15.90
N VAL A 41 17.67 17.79 16.64
CA VAL A 41 16.39 17.28 17.15
C VAL A 41 16.30 17.56 18.65
N LYS A 42 15.15 18.09 19.08
CA LYS A 42 14.88 18.48 20.47
C LYS A 42 13.60 17.85 21.00
N ASP A 43 13.61 17.52 22.28
CA ASP A 43 12.43 17.14 23.05
C ASP A 43 11.49 18.33 23.25
N PRO A 44 10.21 18.14 23.65
CA PRO A 44 9.23 19.21 23.83
C PRO A 44 9.66 20.41 24.70
N ASN A 45 10.69 20.25 25.54
CA ASN A 45 11.21 21.28 26.43
C ASN A 45 12.47 21.97 25.85
N GLY A 46 12.86 21.63 24.61
CA GLY A 46 14.00 22.19 23.90
C GLY A 46 15.33 21.49 24.20
N LYS A 47 15.33 20.37 24.95
CA LYS A 47 16.55 19.61 25.24
C LYS A 47 16.95 18.79 23.99
N PRO A 48 18.22 18.80 23.57
CA PRO A 48 18.66 17.97 22.45
C PRO A 48 18.48 16.47 22.72
N LEU A 49 18.16 15.72 21.67
CA LEU A 49 17.88 14.28 21.72
C LEU A 49 18.92 13.51 20.92
N ALA A 50 19.67 12.64 21.60
CA ALA A 50 20.60 11.70 20.96
C ALA A 50 19.88 10.46 20.41
N ASN A 51 20.36 9.90 19.30
CA ASN A 51 19.79 8.74 18.61
C ASN A 51 18.34 8.92 18.12
N ALA A 52 17.88 10.16 17.92
CA ALA A 52 16.64 10.40 17.19
C ALA A 52 16.84 10.03 15.72
N ILE A 53 15.87 9.33 15.14
CA ILE A 53 15.89 9.00 13.72
C ILE A 53 15.45 10.24 12.95
N VAL A 54 16.25 10.65 11.97
CA VAL A 54 15.91 11.73 11.04
C VAL A 54 15.89 11.16 9.64
N ALA A 55 14.83 11.46 8.90
CA ALA A 55 14.69 11.03 7.51
C ALA A 55 14.47 12.21 6.58
N ALA A 56 15.10 12.14 5.40
CA ALA A 56 14.87 13.02 4.27
C ALA A 56 14.29 12.18 3.13
N THR A 57 12.98 12.30 2.90
CA THR A 57 12.27 11.53 1.87
C THR A 57 12.10 12.41 0.63
N PRO A 58 12.64 12.03 -0.54
CA PRO A 58 12.57 12.87 -1.72
C PRO A 58 11.10 13.02 -2.18
N GLU A 59 10.72 14.22 -2.60
CA GLU A 59 9.37 14.52 -3.12
C GLU A 59 9.02 13.60 -4.30
N LYS A 60 10.02 13.36 -5.17
CA LYS A 60 9.94 12.39 -6.26
C LYS A 60 10.74 11.14 -5.88
N PRO A 61 10.16 9.93 -5.97
CA PRO A 61 10.88 8.72 -5.62
C PRO A 61 12.18 8.59 -6.42
N GLN A 62 13.29 8.44 -5.71
CA GLN A 62 14.59 8.12 -6.30
C GLN A 62 14.77 6.61 -6.28
N MET A 63 15.25 6.05 -7.39
CA MET A 63 15.42 4.60 -7.56
C MET A 63 16.89 4.28 -7.82
N VAL A 64 17.44 3.31 -7.10
CA VAL A 64 18.77 2.73 -7.35
C VAL A 64 18.59 1.21 -7.38
N ASP A 65 19.03 0.57 -8.47
CA ASP A 65 18.90 -0.87 -8.69
C ASP A 65 17.47 -1.42 -8.48
N GLY A 66 16.45 -0.61 -8.80
CA GLY A 66 15.05 -0.99 -8.63
C GLY A 66 14.49 -0.78 -7.22
N HIS A 67 15.29 -0.28 -6.27
CA HIS A 67 14.86 0.04 -4.91
C HIS A 67 14.74 1.53 -4.66
N ARG A 68 13.75 1.92 -3.86
CA ARG A 68 13.57 3.32 -3.45
C ARG A 68 14.72 3.70 -2.51
N VAL A 69 15.44 4.75 -2.86
CA VAL A 69 16.49 5.32 -2.00
C VAL A 69 15.84 5.93 -0.77
N ARG A 70 16.41 5.64 0.40
CA ARG A 70 15.98 6.17 1.69
C ARG A 70 17.16 6.88 2.33
N HIS A 71 16.98 8.14 2.70
CA HIS A 71 18.00 8.89 3.42
C HIS A 71 17.60 8.96 4.87
N ILE A 72 18.28 8.17 5.71
CA ILE A 72 18.01 8.08 7.14
C ILE A 72 19.34 8.23 7.88
N THR A 73 19.33 9.01 8.94
CA THR A 73 20.47 9.21 9.84
C THR A 73 19.98 9.26 11.28
N HIS A 74 20.92 9.24 12.23
CA HIS A 74 20.62 9.38 13.65
C HIS A 74 21.32 10.61 14.20
N THR A 75 20.74 11.22 15.22
CA THR A 75 21.39 12.31 15.93
C THR A 75 22.53 11.84 16.84
N ASP A 76 23.56 12.66 16.96
CA ASP A 76 24.67 12.48 17.90
C ASP A 76 24.27 12.78 19.36
N ALA A 77 25.23 12.72 20.30
CA ALA A 77 24.99 12.96 21.73
C ALA A 77 24.44 14.37 22.04
N GLU A 78 24.76 15.34 21.18
CA GLU A 78 24.33 16.73 21.24
C GLU A 78 23.04 16.98 20.45
N GLY A 79 22.45 15.94 19.89
CA GLY A 79 21.20 15.97 19.14
C GLY A 79 21.34 16.46 17.69
N HIS A 80 22.55 16.61 17.18
CA HIS A 80 22.77 17.04 15.80
C HIS A 80 22.66 15.88 14.82
N PHE A 81 22.08 16.14 13.65
CA PHE A 81 22.08 15.20 12.54
C PHE A 81 22.78 15.82 11.32
N LYS A 82 23.30 14.95 10.46
CA LYS A 82 23.90 15.34 9.18
C LYS A 82 23.61 14.30 8.09
N PHE A 83 23.25 14.79 6.91
CA PHE A 83 23.32 14.07 5.64
C PHE A 83 24.45 14.67 4.81
N ASN A 84 25.37 13.84 4.30
CA ASN A 84 26.57 14.31 3.58
C ASN A 84 26.42 14.30 2.04
N ASP A 85 25.50 13.50 1.51
CA ASP A 85 25.42 13.21 0.07
C ASP A 85 23.97 13.13 -0.44
N LEU A 86 23.14 14.13 -0.09
CA LEU A 86 21.81 14.21 -0.68
C LEU A 86 21.92 14.79 -2.09
N PRO A 87 21.30 14.14 -3.10
CA PRO A 87 21.07 14.77 -4.39
C PRO A 87 20.31 16.08 -4.20
N GLY A 88 20.64 17.12 -4.97
CA GLY A 88 19.87 18.36 -4.96
C GLY A 88 18.40 18.12 -5.30
N GLY A 89 17.48 18.78 -4.58
CA GLY A 89 16.04 18.63 -4.79
C GLY A 89 15.18 18.87 -3.55
N SER A 90 13.89 18.61 -3.70
CA SER A 90 12.90 18.75 -2.63
C SER A 90 12.80 17.48 -1.79
N TYR A 91 12.85 17.61 -0.46
CA TYR A 91 12.72 16.51 0.49
C TYR A 91 11.72 16.84 1.59
N GLY A 92 10.80 15.94 1.87
CA GLY A 92 10.07 15.95 3.14
C GLY A 92 10.99 15.49 4.25
N ALA A 93 11.11 16.26 5.33
CA ALA A 93 12.02 15.96 6.42
C ALA A 93 11.25 15.63 7.71
N THR A 94 11.49 14.46 8.28
CA THR A 94 10.82 13.96 9.49
C THR A 94 11.82 13.57 10.57
N ALA A 95 11.35 13.60 11.82
CA ALA A 95 12.10 13.07 12.96
C ALA A 95 11.19 12.25 13.90
N THR A 96 11.72 11.15 14.42
CA THR A 96 11.06 10.30 15.40
C THR A 96 11.99 10.02 16.59
N PHE A 97 11.37 9.82 17.75
CA PHE A 97 12.05 9.40 18.97
C PHE A 97 11.07 8.60 19.83
N PRO A 98 11.52 7.56 20.56
CA PRO A 98 10.65 6.75 21.39
C PRO A 98 9.79 7.59 22.35
N LYS A 99 8.48 7.30 22.38
CA LYS A 99 7.47 7.91 23.26
C LYS A 99 7.22 9.41 23.05
N LEU A 100 7.80 10.03 22.04
CA LEU A 100 7.55 11.43 21.67
C LEU A 100 6.76 11.54 20.37
N GLY A 101 6.01 12.62 20.25
CA GLY A 101 5.24 12.93 19.05
C GLY A 101 6.20 13.26 17.91
N SER A 102 6.15 12.48 16.83
CA SER A 102 7.00 12.68 15.66
C SER A 102 6.77 14.05 15.01
N ALA A 103 7.83 14.60 14.39
CA ALA A 103 7.80 15.93 13.77
C ALA A 103 8.06 15.87 12.27
N PHE A 104 7.39 16.76 11.53
CA PHE A 104 7.56 16.97 10.09
C PHE A 104 7.83 18.46 9.85
N LEU A 105 8.90 18.80 9.13
CA LEU A 105 9.28 20.19 8.84
C LEU A 105 8.68 20.73 7.54
N GLY A 106 7.99 19.89 6.76
CA GLY A 106 7.59 20.22 5.40
C GLY A 106 8.66 19.87 4.36
N LEU A 107 8.47 20.40 3.15
CA LEU A 107 9.42 20.27 2.06
C LEU A 107 10.59 21.23 2.23
N LEU A 108 11.79 20.66 2.25
CA LEU A 108 13.07 21.37 2.27
C LEU A 108 13.71 21.28 0.89
N SER A 109 14.25 22.40 0.40
CA SER A 109 15.00 22.47 -0.85
C SER A 109 16.49 22.29 -0.56
N VAL A 110 17.00 21.08 -0.78
CA VAL A 110 18.42 20.75 -0.61
C VAL A 110 19.17 21.20 -1.88
N PRO A 111 20.24 22.02 -1.75
CA PRO A 111 20.98 22.49 -2.91
C PRO A 111 21.78 21.37 -3.57
N GLU A 112 22.10 21.51 -4.86
CA GLU A 112 22.95 20.54 -5.58
C GLU A 112 24.38 20.48 -5.01
N THR A 113 24.86 21.58 -4.44
CA THR A 113 26.14 21.69 -3.71
C THR A 113 25.98 22.64 -2.51
N GLY A 114 26.70 22.35 -1.43
CA GLY A 114 26.66 23.14 -0.20
C GLY A 114 25.65 22.63 0.84
N THR A 115 25.49 23.37 1.93
CA THR A 115 24.78 22.90 3.13
C THR A 115 23.51 23.70 3.38
N LEU A 116 22.37 23.00 3.50
CA LEU A 116 21.16 23.49 4.15
C LEU A 116 21.27 23.20 5.66
N ASP A 117 21.71 24.19 6.43
CA ASP A 117 22.00 24.05 7.86
C ASP A 117 20.85 24.56 8.75
N LYS A 118 20.96 24.29 10.06
CA LYS A 118 20.17 24.85 11.16
C LYS A 118 18.69 24.48 11.12
N GLN A 119 18.37 23.32 10.57
CA GLN A 119 17.03 22.77 10.71
C GLN A 119 16.81 22.36 12.17
N ILE A 120 15.63 22.64 12.72
CA ILE A 120 15.31 22.32 14.11
C ILE A 120 14.04 21.49 14.14
N PHE A 121 14.17 20.22 14.48
CA PHE A 121 13.02 19.38 14.81
C PHE A 121 12.67 19.57 16.28
N GLN A 122 11.42 19.97 16.52
CA GLN A 122 10.85 20.08 17.86
C GLN A 122 9.79 18.98 18.02
N LEU A 123 10.12 17.90 18.74
CA LEU A 123 9.20 16.79 18.93
C LEU A 123 8.05 17.17 19.88
N GLY A 124 6.90 16.52 19.71
CA GLY A 124 5.68 16.77 20.46
C GLY A 124 5.53 15.91 21.72
N THR A 125 4.61 16.28 22.61
CA THR A 125 4.28 15.53 23.83
C THR A 125 3.28 14.40 23.62
N SER A 126 2.43 14.52 22.58
CA SER A 126 1.38 13.54 22.28
C SER A 126 1.88 12.52 21.27
N ALA A 127 1.89 11.24 21.67
CA ALA A 127 2.25 10.13 20.80
C ALA A 127 1.43 8.88 21.09
N SER A 128 1.28 8.03 20.08
CA SER A 128 1.08 6.60 20.28
C SER A 128 2.31 5.86 19.77
N THR A 129 2.81 4.93 20.58
CA THR A 129 3.86 4.01 20.18
C THR A 129 3.21 2.77 19.60
N PHE A 130 3.60 2.39 18.39
CA PHE A 130 3.29 1.10 17.80
C PHE A 130 4.48 0.17 17.91
N GLU A 131 4.21 -1.09 18.22
CA GLU A 131 5.20 -2.14 18.38
C GLU A 131 4.63 -3.48 17.92
N GLY A 132 5.48 -4.47 17.68
CA GLY A 132 5.03 -5.79 17.29
C GLY A 132 6.12 -6.65 16.68
N GLU A 133 5.72 -7.86 16.32
CA GLU A 133 6.62 -8.86 15.75
C GLU A 133 6.57 -8.86 14.23
N ILE A 134 7.74 -9.06 13.62
CA ILE A 134 7.96 -9.26 12.20
C ILE A 134 8.22 -10.74 11.98
N HIS A 135 7.41 -11.36 11.14
CA HIS A 135 7.60 -12.75 10.74
C HIS A 135 7.68 -12.88 9.22
N ALA A 136 8.46 -13.84 8.76
CA ALA A 136 8.47 -14.26 7.37
C ALA A 136 7.95 -15.71 7.31
N PRO A 137 6.94 -16.04 6.49
CA PRO A 137 6.49 -17.42 6.35
C PRO A 137 7.61 -18.39 5.93
N SER A 138 8.58 -17.89 5.17
CA SER A 138 9.81 -18.62 4.80
C SER A 138 10.77 -18.90 5.97
N GLY A 139 10.56 -18.28 7.13
CA GLY A 139 11.48 -18.30 8.28
C GLY A 139 12.71 -17.40 8.14
N LEU A 140 12.92 -16.77 6.98
CA LEU A 140 14.07 -15.90 6.71
C LEU A 140 13.74 -14.43 7.04
N ILE A 141 14.41 -13.88 8.05
CA ILE A 141 14.35 -12.46 8.41
C ILE A 141 15.58 -11.76 7.81
N PRO A 142 15.42 -10.84 6.84
CA PRO A 142 16.54 -10.15 6.22
C PRO A 142 17.13 -9.09 7.16
N GLU A 143 18.40 -8.74 6.94
CA GLU A 143 19.02 -7.58 7.58
C GLU A 143 18.46 -6.26 6.98
N GLY A 144 18.64 -5.15 7.70
CA GLY A 144 18.25 -3.83 7.22
C GLY A 144 16.74 -3.57 7.20
N LEU A 145 15.97 -4.36 7.97
CA LEU A 145 14.56 -4.09 8.20
C LEU A 145 14.36 -2.74 8.86
N ILE A 146 13.35 -2.02 8.38
CA ILE A 146 12.90 -0.78 8.98
C ILE A 146 11.38 -0.72 8.94
N VAL A 147 10.78 -0.17 10.00
CA VAL A 147 9.37 0.21 9.99
C VAL A 147 9.24 1.62 9.43
N ALA A 148 8.36 1.78 8.45
CA ALA A 148 8.01 3.07 7.86
C ALA A 148 6.53 3.36 8.11
N ALA A 149 6.21 4.59 8.45
CA ALA A 149 4.84 5.09 8.59
C ALA A 149 4.66 6.28 7.66
N ASN A 150 3.91 6.08 6.57
CA ASN A 150 3.51 7.16 5.69
C ASN A 150 2.25 7.80 6.25
N ARG A 151 2.29 9.10 6.57
CA ARG A 151 1.08 9.81 6.97
C ARG A 151 0.16 9.94 5.76
N VAL A 152 -1.14 9.76 6.00
CA VAL A 152 -2.16 10.09 5.00
C VAL A 152 -2.34 11.61 5.01
N SER A 153 -1.58 12.29 4.16
CA SER A 153 -1.60 13.75 3.97
C SER A 153 -1.39 14.10 2.50
N ASN A 154 -1.52 15.39 2.16
CA ASN A 154 -1.17 15.90 0.83
C ASN A 154 0.31 16.28 0.73
N ASP A 155 1.08 16.05 1.79
CA ASP A 155 2.45 16.49 1.91
C ASP A 155 3.40 15.41 1.41
N ALA A 156 4.26 15.76 0.46
CA ALA A 156 5.25 14.83 -0.05
C ALA A 156 6.36 14.59 1.00
N GLY A 157 6.78 13.33 1.12
CA GLY A 157 7.83 12.92 2.04
C GLY A 157 7.46 12.94 3.53
N ASP A 158 6.15 12.96 3.86
CA ASP A 158 5.61 12.82 5.22
C ASP A 158 5.68 11.35 5.70
N THR A 159 6.91 10.81 5.70
CA THR A 159 7.24 9.42 6.02
C THR A 159 8.13 9.38 7.24
N PHE A 160 7.67 8.68 8.28
CA PHE A 160 8.37 8.49 9.54
C PHE A 160 8.98 7.10 9.58
N TYR A 161 10.09 6.96 10.29
CA TYR A 161 10.77 5.69 10.43
C TYR A 161 10.94 5.34 11.91
N GLY A 162 10.98 4.05 12.20
CA GLY A 162 11.24 3.52 13.53
C GLY A 162 12.31 2.44 13.48
N GLU A 163 12.66 1.93 14.64
CA GLU A 163 13.71 0.93 14.77
C GLU A 163 13.15 -0.49 14.64
N VAL A 164 13.99 -1.39 14.14
CA VAL A 164 13.79 -2.83 14.20
C VAL A 164 14.99 -3.44 14.89
N HIS A 165 14.74 -4.19 15.96
CA HIS A 165 15.75 -4.97 16.67
C HIS A 165 15.31 -6.43 16.60
N ASP A 166 16.15 -7.27 16.01
CA ASP A 166 15.83 -8.66 15.67
C ASP A 166 14.54 -8.75 14.83
N SER A 167 13.47 -9.31 15.40
CA SER A 167 12.15 -9.43 14.79
C SER A 167 11.12 -8.51 15.43
N HIS A 168 11.52 -7.52 16.23
CA HIS A 168 10.63 -6.60 16.91
C HIS A 168 10.84 -5.16 16.43
N PHE A 169 9.76 -4.46 16.09
CA PHE A 169 9.84 -3.05 15.70
C PHE A 169 9.20 -2.14 16.74
N GLN A 170 9.59 -0.87 16.71
CA GLN A 170 8.91 0.18 17.46
C GLN A 170 8.91 1.50 16.67
N ILE A 171 7.78 2.21 16.66
CA ILE A 171 7.67 3.56 16.11
C ILE A 171 6.71 4.41 16.94
N SER A 172 7.11 5.65 17.25
CA SER A 172 6.24 6.60 17.97
C SER A 172 5.80 7.71 17.02
N LEU A 173 4.48 7.92 16.94
CA LEU A 173 3.86 8.79 15.95
C LEU A 173 2.99 9.84 16.64
N ALA A 174 3.05 11.07 16.13
CA ALA A 174 2.11 12.13 16.50
C ALA A 174 0.68 11.83 16.02
N PRO A 175 -0.37 12.52 16.52
CA PRO A 175 -1.73 12.39 16.02
C PRO A 175 -1.82 12.48 14.49
N GLY A 176 -2.60 11.56 13.89
CA GLY A 176 -2.69 11.40 12.45
C GLY A 176 -3.15 10.02 12.02
N ARG A 177 -3.37 9.84 10.71
CA ARG A 177 -3.63 8.54 10.08
C ARG A 177 -2.39 8.12 9.31
N TYR A 178 -1.97 6.87 9.44
CA TYR A 178 -0.73 6.39 8.85
C TYR A 178 -0.90 5.02 8.21
N GLN A 179 -0.22 4.82 7.08
CA GLN A 179 0.05 3.49 6.54
C GLN A 179 1.40 3.02 7.06
N LEU A 180 1.40 2.06 7.99
CA LEU A 180 2.59 1.41 8.51
C LEU A 180 2.96 0.21 7.63
N ALA A 181 4.23 0.06 7.33
CA ALA A 181 4.77 -1.12 6.67
C ALA A 181 6.18 -1.40 7.17
N VAL A 182 6.59 -2.65 7.06
CA VAL A 182 7.97 -3.08 7.30
C VAL A 182 8.60 -3.37 5.94
N ILE A 183 9.80 -2.82 5.73
CA ILE A 183 10.51 -2.89 4.44
C ILE A 183 11.99 -3.18 4.68
N ALA A 184 12.61 -3.88 3.73
CA ALA A 184 14.05 -4.06 3.60
C ALA A 184 14.40 -4.10 2.09
N PRO A 185 15.68 -4.10 1.68
CA PRO A 185 16.03 -4.35 0.28
C PRO A 185 15.40 -5.67 -0.18
N ASP A 186 14.65 -5.68 -1.29
CA ASP A 186 13.89 -6.82 -1.82
C ASP A 186 12.78 -7.41 -0.93
N TRP A 187 12.44 -6.81 0.22
CA TRP A 187 11.38 -7.32 1.09
C TRP A 187 10.40 -6.25 1.52
N SER A 188 9.12 -6.63 1.60
CA SER A 188 8.07 -5.75 2.12
C SER A 188 6.97 -6.54 2.80
N SER A 189 6.31 -5.88 3.75
CA SER A 189 5.00 -6.27 4.26
C SER A 189 3.89 -5.62 3.45
N LEU A 190 2.67 -6.15 3.58
CA LEU A 190 1.50 -5.32 3.29
C LEU A 190 1.43 -4.15 4.28
N GLY A 191 0.96 -3.00 3.78
CA GLY A 191 0.72 -1.83 4.61
C GLY A 191 -0.53 -1.99 5.47
N LYS A 192 -0.45 -1.53 6.73
CA LYS A 192 -1.57 -1.53 7.69
C LYS A 192 -1.91 -0.09 8.06
N MET A 193 -3.19 0.25 7.96
CA MET A 193 -3.70 1.57 8.35
C MET A 193 -3.83 1.63 9.87
N VAL A 194 -3.27 2.68 10.48
CA VAL A 194 -3.42 2.97 11.91
C VAL A 194 -3.80 4.43 12.12
N VAL A 195 -4.43 4.72 13.25
CA VAL A 195 -4.89 6.07 13.62
C VAL A 195 -4.30 6.42 14.98
N VAL A 196 -3.80 7.64 15.13
CA VAL A 196 -3.24 8.18 16.38
C VAL A 196 -4.11 9.35 16.86
N PRO A 197 -4.52 9.38 18.14
CA PRO A 197 -4.16 8.42 19.19
C PRO A 197 -4.81 7.04 18.99
N SER A 198 -4.08 5.99 19.32
CA SER A 198 -4.59 4.60 19.31
C SER A 198 -4.57 4.02 20.72
N PRO A 199 -5.66 3.39 21.19
CA PRO A 199 -5.60 2.53 22.38
C PRO A 199 -4.90 1.18 22.09
N LYS A 200 -4.73 0.81 20.81
CA LYS A 200 -4.09 -0.43 20.37
C LYS A 200 -2.72 -0.11 19.74
N ALA A 201 -1.67 -0.39 20.50
CA ALA A 201 -0.28 -0.20 20.08
C ALA A 201 0.32 -1.39 19.32
N LYS A 202 -0.22 -2.60 19.54
CA LYS A 202 0.37 -3.82 18.97
C LYS A 202 -0.10 -4.06 17.53
N VAL A 203 0.85 -4.21 16.61
CA VAL A 203 0.61 -4.53 15.19
C VAL A 203 1.72 -5.47 14.71
N ASP A 204 1.40 -6.70 14.33
CA ASP A 204 2.41 -7.63 13.79
C ASP A 204 2.48 -7.55 12.26
N PHE A 205 3.62 -7.85 11.64
CA PHE A 205 3.80 -7.83 10.19
C PHE A 205 4.32 -9.15 9.65
N ALA A 206 3.70 -9.60 8.56
CA ALA A 206 4.28 -10.62 7.68
C ALA A 206 5.09 -9.92 6.59
N ILE A 207 6.32 -10.36 6.35
CA ILE A 207 7.16 -9.87 5.25
C ILE A 207 7.38 -10.94 4.18
N PHE A 208 7.47 -10.50 2.93
CA PHE A 208 7.71 -11.32 1.76
C PHE A 208 8.75 -10.68 0.87
N ARG A 209 9.44 -11.49 0.07
CA ARG A 209 10.24 -10.97 -1.05
C ARG A 209 9.32 -10.23 -2.01
N GLU A 210 9.71 -9.03 -2.45
CA GLU A 210 8.89 -8.17 -3.31
C GLU A 210 8.42 -8.88 -4.58
N ARG A 211 9.24 -9.79 -5.12
CA ARG A 211 8.96 -10.59 -6.32
C ARG A 211 8.81 -12.10 -6.05
N GLY A 212 8.76 -12.49 -4.78
CA GLY A 212 8.68 -13.90 -4.38
C GLY A 212 9.87 -14.74 -4.83
N SER A 213 9.69 -16.06 -4.88
CA SER A 213 10.69 -17.01 -5.38
C SER A 213 10.72 -17.16 -6.91
N ASP A 214 9.70 -16.67 -7.62
CA ASP A 214 9.59 -16.68 -9.08
C ASP A 214 9.31 -15.26 -9.63
N PRO A 215 10.35 -14.43 -9.77
CA PRO A 215 10.21 -13.06 -10.24
C PRO A 215 9.65 -12.94 -11.66
N ALA A 216 9.91 -13.93 -12.52
CA ALA A 216 9.41 -13.93 -13.89
C ALA A 216 7.89 -14.10 -13.91
N LEU A 217 7.35 -15.01 -13.10
CA LEU A 217 5.92 -15.18 -12.93
C LEU A 217 5.27 -13.97 -12.26
N ALA A 218 5.93 -13.34 -11.29
CA ALA A 218 5.44 -12.10 -10.68
C ALA A 218 5.25 -10.99 -11.74
N VAL A 219 6.25 -10.79 -12.60
CA VAL A 219 6.18 -9.81 -13.71
C VAL A 219 5.08 -10.18 -14.71
N GLU A 220 4.91 -11.47 -15.01
CA GLU A 220 3.85 -11.96 -15.90
C GLU A 220 2.46 -11.60 -15.35
N LEU A 221 2.17 -11.95 -14.10
CA LEU A 221 0.88 -11.68 -13.45
C LEU A 221 0.59 -10.18 -13.36
N GLU A 222 1.59 -9.36 -12.99
CA GLU A 222 1.43 -7.91 -12.94
C GLU A 222 1.10 -7.31 -14.31
N LYS A 223 1.70 -7.83 -15.40
CA LYS A 223 1.36 -7.39 -16.77
C LYS A 223 -0.06 -7.79 -17.16
N MET A 224 -0.47 -9.02 -16.83
CA MET A 224 -1.84 -9.50 -17.07
C MET A 224 -2.88 -8.63 -16.34
N ALA A 225 -2.62 -8.30 -15.07
CA ALA A 225 -3.46 -7.42 -14.27
C ALA A 225 -3.46 -5.96 -14.77
N ALA A 226 -2.32 -5.45 -15.27
CA ALA A 226 -2.26 -4.13 -15.87
C ALA A 226 -3.13 -4.05 -17.15
N ALA A 227 -3.03 -5.04 -18.04
CA ALA A 227 -3.85 -5.11 -19.25
C ALA A 227 -5.35 -5.22 -18.93
N ASP A 228 -5.70 -5.97 -17.88
CA ASP A 228 -7.06 -6.03 -17.34
C ASP A 228 -7.58 -4.66 -16.92
N GLN A 229 -6.82 -3.92 -16.12
CA GLN A 229 -7.21 -2.59 -15.65
C GLN A 229 -7.26 -1.55 -16.77
N ASP A 230 -6.32 -1.59 -17.72
CA ASP A 230 -6.31 -0.67 -18.86
C ASP A 230 -7.56 -0.84 -19.74
N ALA A 231 -7.97 -2.08 -20.04
CA ALA A 231 -9.19 -2.35 -20.78
C ALA A 231 -10.46 -1.81 -20.08
N ARG A 232 -10.50 -1.87 -18.75
CA ARG A 232 -11.63 -1.35 -17.94
C ARG A 232 -11.63 0.16 -17.88
N MET A 233 -10.46 0.79 -17.81
CA MET A 233 -10.33 2.24 -17.87
C MET A 233 -10.83 2.80 -19.20
N HIS A 234 -10.50 2.15 -20.32
CA HIS A 234 -11.06 2.51 -21.63
C HIS A 234 -12.57 2.39 -21.67
N TRP A 235 -13.14 1.32 -21.10
CA TRP A 235 -14.58 1.10 -21.04
C TRP A 235 -15.33 2.23 -20.32
N ILE A 236 -14.85 2.68 -19.15
CA ILE A 236 -15.47 3.81 -18.42
C ILE A 236 -15.44 5.09 -19.25
N GLN A 237 -14.27 5.39 -19.83
CA GLN A 237 -14.05 6.62 -20.59
C GLN A 237 -14.91 6.67 -21.84
N ALA A 238 -15.16 5.52 -22.47
CA ALA A 238 -16.03 5.41 -23.63
C ALA A 238 -17.52 5.63 -23.32
N GLN A 239 -17.93 5.59 -22.03
CA GLN A 239 -19.35 5.59 -21.61
C GLN A 239 -20.22 4.55 -22.34
N ASP A 240 -19.60 3.50 -22.86
CA ASP A 240 -20.27 2.44 -23.62
C ASP A 240 -20.70 1.34 -22.66
N GLN A 241 -22.00 1.14 -22.47
CA GLN A 241 -22.53 0.13 -21.55
C GLN A 241 -22.48 -1.30 -22.10
N SER A 242 -22.04 -1.49 -23.35
CA SER A 242 -21.68 -2.83 -23.81
C SER A 242 -20.36 -3.25 -23.15
N HIS A 243 -20.30 -4.46 -22.59
CA HIS A 243 -19.01 -5.03 -22.20
C HIS A 243 -18.13 -4.99 -23.44
N SER A 244 -17.08 -4.15 -23.43
CA SER A 244 -16.23 -4.04 -24.59
C SER A 244 -15.69 -5.42 -24.92
N GLU A 245 -15.75 -5.82 -26.20
CA GLU A 245 -15.16 -7.08 -26.65
C GLU A 245 -13.67 -7.18 -26.26
N GLU A 246 -13.02 -6.04 -26.06
CA GLU A 246 -11.68 -5.92 -25.48
C GLU A 246 -11.60 -6.46 -24.05
N THR A 247 -12.45 -6.01 -23.12
CA THR A 247 -12.46 -6.49 -21.72
C THR A 247 -12.71 -7.99 -21.65
N LYS A 248 -13.72 -8.50 -22.37
CA LYS A 248 -14.02 -9.95 -22.39
C LYS A 248 -12.85 -10.78 -22.92
N LYS A 249 -12.17 -10.28 -23.96
CA LYS A 249 -11.02 -10.96 -24.56
C LYS A 249 -9.85 -11.01 -23.58
N VAL A 250 -9.57 -9.92 -22.87
CA VAL A 250 -8.54 -9.86 -21.84
C VAL A 250 -8.88 -10.80 -20.68
N ASP A 251 -10.11 -10.77 -20.19
CA ASP A 251 -10.57 -11.62 -19.08
C ASP A 251 -10.46 -13.10 -19.43
N THR A 252 -10.92 -13.49 -20.63
CA THR A 252 -10.84 -14.88 -21.09
C THR A 252 -9.40 -15.37 -21.18
N GLY A 253 -8.50 -14.56 -21.75
CA GLY A 253 -7.08 -14.89 -21.85
C GLY A 253 -6.41 -14.98 -20.48
N ASN A 254 -6.70 -14.02 -19.60
CA ASN A 254 -6.15 -13.98 -18.25
C ASN A 254 -6.60 -15.16 -17.39
N VAL A 255 -7.89 -15.50 -17.44
CA VAL A 255 -8.45 -16.66 -16.71
C VAL A 255 -7.87 -17.97 -17.24
N ALA A 256 -7.76 -18.14 -18.56
CA ALA A 256 -7.14 -19.33 -19.14
C ALA A 256 -5.69 -19.49 -18.65
N ARG A 257 -4.91 -18.41 -18.69
CA ARG A 257 -3.52 -18.45 -18.24
C ARG A 257 -3.38 -18.67 -16.73
N LEU A 258 -4.24 -18.04 -15.91
CA LEU A 258 -4.24 -18.27 -14.46
C LEU A 258 -4.57 -19.72 -14.11
N ARG A 259 -5.48 -20.37 -14.85
CA ARG A 259 -5.77 -21.81 -14.67
C ARG A 259 -4.54 -22.68 -14.95
N GLU A 260 -3.76 -22.38 -15.99
CA GLU A 260 -2.50 -23.10 -16.27
C GLU A 260 -1.49 -22.92 -15.14
N ILE A 261 -1.35 -21.70 -14.62
CA ILE A 261 -0.48 -21.39 -13.48
C ILE A 261 -0.92 -22.20 -12.26
N ILE A 262 -2.21 -22.20 -11.94
CA ILE A 262 -2.76 -22.97 -10.81
C ILE A 262 -2.53 -24.47 -10.99
N ALA A 263 -2.74 -25.00 -12.19
CA ALA A 263 -2.55 -26.42 -12.48
C ALA A 263 -1.08 -26.87 -12.36
N THR A 264 -0.12 -25.98 -12.61
CA THR A 264 1.31 -26.32 -12.65
C THR A 264 2.07 -25.93 -11.39
N LYS A 265 1.67 -24.86 -10.71
CA LYS A 265 2.37 -24.26 -9.57
C LYS A 265 1.50 -24.10 -8.32
N GLY A 266 0.22 -24.43 -8.39
CA GLY A 266 -0.75 -24.08 -7.35
C GLY A 266 -1.11 -22.58 -7.39
N TRP A 267 -1.86 -22.11 -6.39
CA TRP A 267 -2.21 -20.70 -6.30
C TRP A 267 -0.95 -19.82 -6.20
N PRO A 268 -0.76 -18.82 -7.08
CA PRO A 268 0.43 -17.98 -7.09
C PRO A 268 0.36 -16.94 -5.96
N GLY A 269 0.63 -17.41 -4.74
CA GLY A 269 0.65 -16.61 -3.52
C GLY A 269 1.91 -15.78 -3.31
N ALA A 270 1.92 -15.00 -2.22
CA ALA A 270 2.99 -14.03 -1.96
C ALA A 270 4.39 -14.63 -1.78
N GLU A 271 4.51 -15.88 -1.33
CA GLU A 271 5.82 -16.57 -1.30
C GLU A 271 6.38 -16.83 -2.70
N LEU A 272 5.50 -17.16 -3.67
CA LEU A 272 5.89 -17.47 -5.03
C LEU A 272 6.14 -16.19 -5.85
N VAL A 273 5.27 -15.19 -5.72
CA VAL A 273 5.25 -14.04 -6.64
C VAL A 273 5.28 -12.67 -5.95
N GLY A 274 5.48 -12.64 -4.63
CA GLY A 274 5.41 -11.41 -3.84
C GLY A 274 3.98 -10.91 -3.65
N THR A 275 3.79 -9.92 -2.77
CA THR A 275 2.47 -9.37 -2.45
C THR A 275 1.81 -8.67 -3.64
N ALA A 276 2.60 -8.04 -4.52
CA ALA A 276 2.11 -7.42 -5.76
C ALA A 276 1.62 -8.48 -6.76
N GLY A 277 2.39 -9.53 -7.03
CA GLY A 277 1.99 -10.64 -7.89
C GLY A 277 0.78 -11.40 -7.35
N ALA A 278 0.70 -11.62 -6.03
CA ALA A 278 -0.44 -12.26 -5.39
C ALA A 278 -1.73 -11.43 -5.53
N LYS A 279 -1.62 -10.10 -5.37
CA LYS A 279 -2.73 -9.17 -5.64
C LYS A 279 -3.12 -9.17 -7.11
N ALA A 280 -2.17 -9.28 -8.04
CA ALA A 280 -2.45 -9.37 -9.47
C ALA A 280 -3.22 -10.65 -9.82
N ALA A 281 -2.81 -11.80 -9.28
CA ALA A 281 -3.55 -13.05 -9.42
C ALA A 281 -4.97 -12.98 -8.85
N TRP A 282 -5.11 -12.39 -7.66
CA TRP A 282 -6.43 -12.11 -7.08
C TRP A 282 -7.29 -11.25 -8.02
N LEU A 283 -6.74 -10.17 -8.58
CA LEU A 283 -7.49 -9.25 -9.45
C LEU A 283 -8.01 -9.96 -10.70
N ILE A 284 -7.18 -10.81 -11.31
CA ILE A 284 -7.58 -11.62 -12.47
C ILE A 284 -8.75 -12.54 -12.12
N VAL A 285 -8.67 -13.29 -11.01
CA VAL A 285 -9.77 -14.19 -10.63
C VAL A 285 -10.99 -13.43 -10.13
N GLN A 286 -10.83 -12.24 -9.56
CA GLN A 286 -11.93 -11.40 -9.08
C GLN A 286 -12.86 -10.95 -10.23
N HIS A 287 -12.34 -10.90 -11.45
CA HIS A 287 -13.06 -10.48 -12.65
C HIS A 287 -13.56 -11.64 -13.52
N GLU A 288 -13.37 -12.87 -13.09
CA GLU A 288 -13.92 -14.01 -13.82
C GLU A 288 -15.44 -14.15 -13.61
N ASP A 289 -16.15 -14.68 -14.60
CA ASP A 289 -17.62 -14.81 -14.60
C ASP A 289 -18.11 -16.24 -14.29
N GLY A 290 -17.20 -17.17 -14.00
CA GLY A 290 -17.48 -18.59 -13.76
C GLY A 290 -17.30 -19.02 -12.29
N PRO A 291 -16.95 -20.30 -12.05
CA PRO A 291 -16.81 -20.87 -10.70
C PRO A 291 -15.36 -20.81 -10.16
N LEU A 292 -14.41 -20.21 -10.88
CA LEU A 292 -13.00 -20.23 -10.47
C LEU A 292 -12.77 -19.46 -9.18
N LEU A 293 -13.44 -18.32 -8.99
CA LEU A 293 -13.32 -17.49 -7.81
C LEU A 293 -13.73 -18.24 -6.56
N GLU A 294 -14.86 -18.95 -6.61
CA GLU A 294 -15.32 -19.82 -5.53
C GLU A 294 -14.28 -20.90 -5.21
N GLN A 295 -13.72 -21.55 -6.24
CA GLN A 295 -12.66 -22.56 -6.09
C GLN A 295 -11.37 -21.98 -5.48
N CYS A 296 -11.05 -20.72 -5.76
CA CYS A 296 -9.87 -20.04 -5.25
C CYS A 296 -10.05 -19.42 -3.86
N LEU A 297 -11.29 -19.24 -3.36
CA LEU A 297 -11.55 -18.62 -2.05
C LEU A 297 -10.76 -19.25 -0.88
N PRO A 298 -10.61 -20.59 -0.76
CA PRO A 298 -9.80 -21.18 0.29
C PRO A 298 -8.33 -20.73 0.26
N TRP A 299 -7.73 -20.64 -0.94
CA TRP A 299 -6.37 -20.12 -1.08
C TRP A 299 -6.31 -18.64 -0.74
N LEU A 300 -7.24 -17.83 -1.23
CA LEU A 300 -7.29 -16.39 -0.91
C LEU A 300 -7.37 -16.13 0.59
N LYS A 301 -8.16 -16.91 1.34
CA LYS A 301 -8.24 -16.83 2.81
C LYS A 301 -6.91 -17.19 3.47
N ALA A 302 -6.31 -18.33 3.08
CA ALA A 302 -5.00 -18.73 3.59
C ALA A 302 -3.90 -17.69 3.28
N GLU A 303 -3.97 -17.05 2.11
CA GLU A 303 -3.06 -15.97 1.74
C GLU A 303 -3.19 -14.77 2.70
N ALA A 304 -4.42 -14.40 3.06
CA ALA A 304 -4.68 -13.31 3.97
C ALA A 304 -4.32 -13.62 5.42
N GLU A 305 -4.55 -14.87 5.88
CA GLU A 305 -4.15 -15.33 7.21
C GLU A 305 -2.65 -15.21 7.44
N ARG A 306 -1.84 -15.51 6.43
CA ARG A 306 -0.38 -15.35 6.49
C ARG A 306 0.14 -13.97 6.07
N GLY A 307 -0.75 -13.00 5.83
CA GLY A 307 -0.40 -11.62 5.49
C GLY A 307 0.12 -11.38 4.07
N GLY A 308 -0.03 -12.35 3.16
CA GLY A 308 0.35 -12.25 1.75
C GLY A 308 -0.69 -11.54 0.88
N LEU A 309 -1.93 -11.44 1.37
CA LEU A 309 -3.03 -10.69 0.77
C LEU A 309 -3.80 -9.93 1.86
N ALA A 310 -4.40 -8.78 1.55
CA ALA A 310 -5.18 -8.06 2.55
C ALA A 310 -6.56 -8.74 2.75
N TRP A 311 -7.04 -8.82 3.98
CA TRP A 311 -8.40 -9.34 4.25
C TRP A 311 -9.48 -8.50 3.57
N SER A 312 -9.27 -7.19 3.44
CA SER A 312 -10.15 -6.29 2.69
C SER A 312 -10.27 -6.71 1.22
N THR A 313 -9.23 -7.30 0.63
CA THR A 313 -9.22 -7.84 -0.72
C THR A 313 -10.04 -9.13 -0.81
N VAL A 314 -9.86 -10.05 0.13
CA VAL A 314 -10.63 -11.31 0.20
C VAL A 314 -12.12 -11.07 0.47
N ALA A 315 -12.45 -10.05 1.27
CA ALA A 315 -13.83 -9.66 1.58
C ALA A 315 -14.66 -9.38 0.32
N LEU A 316 -14.06 -8.77 -0.70
CA LEU A 316 -14.69 -8.45 -1.97
C LEU A 316 -15.05 -9.72 -2.76
N SER A 317 -14.16 -10.71 -2.75
CA SER A 317 -14.38 -12.01 -3.37
C SER A 317 -15.46 -12.80 -2.65
N ILE A 318 -15.48 -12.75 -1.31
CA ILE A 318 -16.53 -13.37 -0.49
C ILE A 318 -17.89 -12.80 -0.88
N ASP A 319 -18.02 -11.48 -0.93
CA ASP A 319 -19.28 -10.84 -1.28
C ASP A 319 -19.71 -11.16 -2.73
N ARG A 320 -18.78 -11.18 -3.70
CA ARG A 320 -19.10 -11.58 -5.09
C ARG A 320 -19.64 -13.01 -5.15
N VAL A 321 -18.98 -13.97 -4.48
CA VAL A 321 -19.43 -15.36 -4.45
C VAL A 321 -20.80 -15.49 -3.78
N LEU A 322 -21.02 -14.80 -2.65
CA LEU A 322 -22.32 -14.82 -1.96
C LEU A 322 -23.45 -14.33 -2.87
N ILE A 323 -23.24 -13.23 -3.60
CA ILE A 323 -24.25 -12.69 -4.51
C ILE A 323 -24.52 -13.65 -5.67
N VAL A 324 -23.49 -14.25 -6.27
CA VAL A 324 -23.65 -15.26 -7.35
C VAL A 324 -24.46 -16.47 -6.86
N GLU A 325 -24.28 -16.87 -5.59
CA GLU A 325 -25.06 -17.93 -4.94
C GLU A 325 -26.48 -17.51 -4.51
N GLY A 326 -26.89 -16.27 -4.76
CA GLY A 326 -28.19 -15.72 -4.34
C GLY A 326 -28.30 -15.48 -2.83
N LYS A 327 -27.17 -15.41 -2.12
CA LYS A 327 -27.08 -15.11 -0.68
C LYS A 327 -26.85 -13.62 -0.45
N LYS A 328 -27.12 -13.18 0.77
CA LYS A 328 -26.79 -11.81 1.19
C LYS A 328 -25.27 -11.67 1.35
N GLN A 329 -24.74 -10.52 0.95
CA GLN A 329 -23.32 -10.21 1.11
C GLN A 329 -22.97 -9.92 2.59
N ARG A 330 -21.70 -10.12 2.96
CA ARG A 330 -21.20 -9.98 4.33
C ARG A 330 -20.61 -8.61 4.61
N TYR A 331 -19.91 -8.03 3.63
CA TYR A 331 -19.13 -6.81 3.78
C TYR A 331 -19.67 -5.61 2.98
N GLY A 332 -20.73 -5.80 2.19
CA GLY A 332 -21.40 -4.70 1.49
C GLY A 332 -20.62 -4.17 0.28
N SER A 333 -19.75 -4.97 -0.35
CA SER A 333 -18.90 -4.51 -1.45
C SER A 333 -19.61 -4.47 -2.82
N GLN A 334 -20.66 -5.26 -3.03
CA GLN A 334 -21.37 -5.32 -4.31
C GLN A 334 -22.50 -4.27 -4.32
N ALA A 335 -22.43 -3.35 -5.28
CA ALA A 335 -23.34 -2.22 -5.39
C ALA A 335 -23.63 -1.83 -6.85
N GLU A 336 -24.74 -1.12 -7.06
CA GLU A 336 -25.19 -0.57 -8.34
C GLU A 336 -25.46 0.94 -8.20
N ILE A 337 -25.30 1.69 -9.28
CA ILE A 337 -25.81 3.08 -9.34
C ILE A 337 -27.22 3.04 -9.91
N LYS A 338 -28.21 3.47 -9.12
CA LYS A 338 -29.60 3.67 -9.56
C LYS A 338 -30.03 5.08 -9.23
N ASP A 339 -30.55 5.79 -10.23
CA ASP A 339 -31.03 7.17 -10.10
C ASP A 339 -30.03 8.12 -9.40
N GLY A 340 -28.74 7.98 -9.72
CA GLY A 340 -27.66 8.79 -9.13
C GLY A 340 -27.35 8.45 -7.67
N LYS A 341 -27.77 7.28 -7.18
CA LYS A 341 -27.50 6.77 -5.83
C LYS A 341 -26.82 5.42 -5.87
N VAL A 342 -25.93 5.18 -4.92
CA VAL A 342 -25.31 3.88 -4.71
C VAL A 342 -26.26 3.01 -3.88
N GLU A 343 -26.79 1.96 -4.50
CA GLU A 343 -27.60 0.93 -3.85
C GLU A 343 -26.77 -0.34 -3.68
N LEU A 344 -26.67 -0.83 -2.44
CA LEU A 344 -26.00 -2.11 -2.18
C LEU A 344 -26.93 -3.25 -2.58
N GLN A 345 -26.35 -4.36 -3.06
CA GLN A 345 -27.03 -5.64 -3.07
C GLN A 345 -27.39 -6.06 -1.61
N PRO A 346 -28.35 -6.98 -1.39
CA PRO A 346 -28.80 -7.34 -0.04
C PRO A 346 -27.65 -7.75 0.89
N VAL A 347 -27.55 -7.09 2.06
CA VAL A 347 -26.49 -7.32 3.05
C VAL A 347 -27.05 -8.08 4.25
N GLU A 348 -26.29 -9.04 4.80
CA GLU A 348 -26.65 -9.66 6.07
C GLU A 348 -26.40 -8.67 7.22
N ASP A 349 -27.31 -8.60 8.20
CA ASP A 349 -27.10 -7.82 9.43
C ASP A 349 -26.47 -6.43 9.21
N GLU A 350 -27.22 -5.54 8.57
CA GLU A 350 -26.77 -4.18 8.22
C GLU A 350 -26.35 -3.34 9.43
N ALA A 351 -26.94 -3.62 10.61
CA ALA A 351 -26.66 -2.89 11.84
C ALA A 351 -25.20 -3.04 12.31
N HIS A 352 -24.57 -4.18 12.02
CA HIS A 352 -23.17 -4.46 12.41
C HIS A 352 -22.23 -4.53 11.19
N LEU A 353 -22.63 -3.97 10.04
CA LEU A 353 -21.84 -4.00 8.82
C LEU A 353 -20.49 -3.31 8.99
N ASP A 354 -20.47 -2.12 9.57
CA ASP A 354 -19.23 -1.35 9.73
C ASP A 354 -18.27 -1.99 10.74
N GLU A 355 -18.79 -2.73 11.72
CA GLU A 355 -17.96 -3.53 12.63
C GLU A 355 -17.22 -4.65 11.88
N ARG A 356 -17.92 -5.38 11.00
CA ARG A 356 -17.30 -6.41 10.14
C ARG A 356 -16.33 -5.81 9.14
N ARG A 357 -16.68 -4.68 8.52
CA ARG A 357 -15.80 -3.97 7.58
C ARG A 357 -14.49 -3.54 8.26
N ALA A 358 -14.58 -2.96 9.47
CA ALA A 358 -13.41 -2.57 10.25
C ALA A 358 -12.50 -3.77 10.61
N GLN A 359 -13.07 -4.95 10.91
CA GLN A 359 -12.29 -6.15 11.23
C GLN A 359 -11.41 -6.65 10.07
N VAL A 360 -11.83 -6.43 8.83
CA VAL A 360 -11.07 -6.81 7.62
C VAL A 360 -10.31 -5.64 6.98
N GLY A 361 -10.36 -4.45 7.59
CA GLY A 361 -9.66 -3.25 7.10
C GLY A 361 -10.35 -2.55 5.92
N LEU A 362 -11.67 -2.72 5.78
CA LEU A 362 -12.50 -1.91 4.89
C LEU A 362 -12.97 -0.63 5.60
N GLU A 363 -13.08 0.47 4.84
CA GLU A 363 -13.65 1.74 5.29
C GLU A 363 -15.13 1.60 5.67
N PRO A 364 -15.70 2.50 6.49
CA PRO A 364 -17.14 2.52 6.75
C PRO A 364 -17.97 2.57 5.46
N ILE A 365 -19.13 1.94 5.45
CA ILE A 365 -19.97 1.78 4.26
C ILE A 365 -20.43 3.12 3.67
N ALA A 366 -20.60 4.14 4.51
CA ALA A 366 -20.92 5.50 4.06
C ALA A 366 -19.77 6.11 3.24
N GLU A 367 -18.51 5.92 3.66
CA GLU A 367 -17.34 6.37 2.92
C GLU A 367 -17.20 5.61 1.59
N TYR A 368 -17.42 4.30 1.60
CA TYR A 368 -17.41 3.47 0.40
C TYR A 368 -18.41 3.95 -0.66
N LYS A 369 -19.68 4.18 -0.24
CA LYS A 369 -20.72 4.70 -1.13
C LYS A 369 -20.36 6.07 -1.69
N ALA A 370 -19.78 6.96 -0.88
CA ALA A 370 -19.34 8.27 -1.37
C ALA A 370 -18.23 8.14 -2.43
N GLN A 371 -17.29 7.21 -2.25
CA GLN A 371 -16.22 6.94 -3.22
C GLN A 371 -16.77 6.37 -4.53
N LEU A 372 -17.67 5.38 -4.46
CA LEU A 372 -18.34 4.83 -5.64
C LEU A 372 -19.10 5.91 -6.42
N LEU A 373 -19.88 6.74 -5.72
CA LEU A 373 -20.63 7.81 -6.37
C LEU A 373 -19.71 8.78 -7.12
N LYS A 374 -18.59 9.17 -6.50
CA LYS A 374 -17.57 10.03 -7.13
C LYS A 374 -16.92 9.39 -8.35
N LEU A 375 -16.67 8.08 -8.32
CA LEU A 375 -16.00 7.37 -9.42
C LEU A 375 -16.93 7.20 -10.64
N TYR A 376 -18.21 6.94 -10.40
CA TYR A 376 -19.18 6.59 -11.46
C TYR A 376 -20.16 7.71 -11.82
N THR A 377 -20.08 8.86 -11.15
CA THR A 377 -20.76 10.10 -11.55
C THR A 377 -19.71 11.20 -11.78
N PRO A 378 -19.07 11.26 -12.96
CA PRO A 378 -18.14 12.34 -13.28
C PRO A 378 -18.86 13.69 -13.19
N ALA A 379 -18.16 14.73 -12.71
CA ALA A 379 -18.71 16.08 -12.68
C ALA A 379 -19.16 16.49 -14.10
N ALA A 380 -20.33 17.12 -14.20
CA ALA A 380 -20.74 17.78 -15.44
C ALA A 380 -19.63 18.74 -15.87
N THR A 381 -19.06 18.51 -17.05
CA THR A 381 -18.18 19.48 -17.71
C THR A 381 -18.99 20.73 -17.97
N ASN A 382 -18.74 21.79 -17.18
CA ASN A 382 -19.20 23.14 -17.47
C ASN A 382 -18.31 23.80 -18.52
#